data_AF-A0A7U4DDY7-F1
#
_entry.id   AF-A0A7U4DDY7-F1
#
_cell.length_a   1.000
_cell.length_b   1.000
_cell.length_c   1.000
_cell.angle_alpha   90.00
_cell.angle_beta   90.00
_cell.angle_gamma   90.00
#
_symmetry.space_group_name_H-M   'P 1'
#
loop_
_entity.id
_entity.type
_entity.pdbx_description
1 polymer ?
#
loop_
_entity_poly.entity_id
_entity_poly.type
_entity_poly.pdbx_seq_one_letter_code
_entity_poly.pdbx_strand_id
1 'polypeptide(L)'
;MAQAPVKNQSKIDFHNNQAQFQIKSKNTGHEYLIQIYKPPVAPPQHGYPVLYILDGNATFPSAINIAQSIGAGSAKLGLDPLIIVAVGYPQQKTFDVQKRAYDYTPKPSAEFQAQGKYKYGGADQFIAFLNNELKPEIAKQFPINSQQQSLYGHSFGGLFVLYHFFQKPTAFQRYFAASPSLWFDQGMLFRELEQWQSQKQTVFPMLMTTVGTHEQGGPHTQFNQRINKDDFFKVLENKRSDQFTYWHFNNPAEQHITNLYASLPKALMFASCQNLESCKSLFDEPSQKTAK
;
A
#
# COMPACT_ATOMS: atom_id res chain seq x y z
N MET A 1 13.20 18.46 -32.54
CA MET A 1 14.18 18.70 -31.45
C MET A 1 14.49 17.36 -30.81
N ALA A 2 15.75 16.97 -30.79
CA ALA A 2 16.20 15.63 -30.40
C ALA A 2 15.92 15.34 -28.92
N GLN A 3 15.44 14.13 -28.64
CA GLN A 3 15.32 13.61 -27.28
C GLN A 3 16.72 13.50 -26.66
N ALA A 4 16.90 14.09 -25.48
CA ALA A 4 18.13 13.97 -24.72
C ALA A 4 18.36 12.49 -24.32
N PRO A 5 19.61 12.01 -24.29
CA PRO A 5 19.90 10.62 -23.96
C PRO A 5 19.58 10.32 -22.49
N VAL A 6 18.98 9.16 -22.23
CA VAL A 6 18.76 8.61 -20.89
C VAL A 6 20.13 8.38 -20.25
N LYS A 7 20.56 9.31 -19.38
CA LYS A 7 21.75 9.12 -18.55
C LYS A 7 21.47 7.98 -17.56
N ASN A 8 22.35 6.98 -17.55
CA ASN A 8 22.51 6.08 -16.41
C ASN A 8 22.84 6.92 -15.17
N GLN A 9 21.84 7.32 -14.38
CA GLN A 9 22.04 8.08 -13.14
C GLN A 9 22.49 7.12 -12.03
N SER A 10 23.79 7.07 -11.77
CA SER A 10 24.37 6.26 -10.69
C SER A 10 24.05 6.80 -9.28
N LYS A 11 23.49 8.01 -9.16
CA LYS A 11 23.07 8.62 -7.90
C LYS A 11 21.81 9.45 -8.12
N ILE A 12 20.81 9.26 -7.27
CA ILE A 12 19.57 10.05 -7.30
C ILE A 12 19.86 11.40 -6.64
N ASP A 13 19.53 12.50 -7.33
CA ASP A 13 19.74 13.86 -6.82
C ASP A 13 18.61 14.26 -5.85
N PHE A 14 18.99 14.56 -4.60
CA PHE A 14 18.06 14.97 -3.55
C PHE A 14 18.06 16.49 -3.34
N HIS A 15 16.87 17.07 -3.29
CA HIS A 15 16.62 18.44 -2.88
C HIS A 15 15.60 18.45 -1.75
N ASN A 16 15.94 19.09 -0.62
CA ASN A 16 15.08 19.13 0.57
C ASN A 16 14.56 17.74 0.99
N ASN A 17 15.46 16.75 1.05
CA ASN A 17 15.17 15.36 1.42
C ASN A 17 14.22 14.61 0.47
N GLN A 18 13.99 15.18 -0.71
CA GLN A 18 13.11 14.60 -1.74
C GLN A 18 13.88 14.40 -3.03
N ALA A 19 13.49 13.39 -3.79
CA ALA A 19 13.98 13.18 -5.14
C ALA A 19 12.88 12.58 -6.01
N GLN A 20 13.06 12.68 -7.33
CA GLN A 20 12.22 11.95 -8.27
C GLN A 20 13.01 11.53 -9.50
N PHE A 21 12.62 10.41 -10.08
CA PHE A 21 13.16 9.93 -11.36
C PHE A 21 12.09 9.09 -12.06
N GLN A 22 12.33 8.78 -13.33
CA GLN A 22 11.46 7.91 -14.11
C GLN A 22 12.13 6.57 -14.35
N ILE A 23 11.36 5.49 -14.28
CA ILE A 23 11.81 4.13 -14.58
C ILE A 23 10.89 3.51 -15.62
N LYS A 24 11.48 3.05 -16.72
CA LYS A 24 10.77 2.26 -17.73
C LYS A 24 10.85 0.79 -17.37
N SER A 25 9.72 0.18 -17.07
CA SER A 25 9.67 -1.20 -16.62
C SER A 25 9.76 -2.19 -17.76
N LYS A 26 10.53 -3.26 -17.54
CA LYS A 26 10.58 -4.41 -18.46
C LYS A 26 9.42 -5.37 -18.21
N ASN A 27 9.00 -5.52 -16.95
CA ASN A 27 7.89 -6.39 -16.57
C ASN A 27 6.54 -5.88 -17.09
N THR A 28 6.28 -4.57 -17.03
CA THR A 28 4.99 -4.00 -17.46
C THR A 28 5.04 -3.33 -18.84
N GLY A 29 6.24 -2.93 -19.30
CA GLY A 29 6.40 -2.10 -20.50
C GLY A 29 6.01 -0.63 -20.29
N HIS A 30 5.53 -0.25 -19.11
CA HIS A 30 5.15 1.12 -18.76
C HIS A 30 6.32 1.93 -18.19
N GLU A 31 6.20 3.25 -18.26
CA GLU A 31 7.08 4.18 -17.55
C GLU A 31 6.39 4.71 -16.29
N TYR A 32 7.11 4.70 -15.18
CA TYR A 32 6.65 5.13 -13.87
C TYR A 32 7.44 6.34 -13.39
N LEU A 33 6.76 7.27 -12.71
CA LEU A 33 7.38 8.32 -11.92
C LEU A 33 7.60 7.79 -10.50
N ILE A 34 8.84 7.79 -10.04
CA ILE A 34 9.20 7.42 -8.68
C ILE A 34 9.53 8.68 -7.92
N GLN A 35 8.82 8.93 -6.82
CA GLN A 35 9.08 10.04 -5.92
C GLN A 35 9.53 9.49 -4.57
N ILE A 36 10.64 10.00 -4.06
CA ILE A 36 11.27 9.50 -2.84
C ILE A 36 11.32 10.62 -1.82
N TYR A 37 10.97 10.30 -0.58
CA TYR A 37 11.37 11.06 0.60
C TYR A 37 12.30 10.23 1.46
N LYS A 38 13.46 10.80 1.78
CA LYS A 38 14.44 10.22 2.71
C LYS A 38 14.47 11.09 3.98
N PRO A 39 14.25 10.54 5.18
CA PRO A 39 14.30 11.35 6.40
C PRO A 39 15.71 11.93 6.64
N PRO A 40 15.83 13.16 7.19
CA PRO A 40 17.11 13.86 7.41
C PRO A 40 17.88 13.35 8.65
N VAL A 41 17.82 12.05 8.92
CA VAL A 41 18.53 11.38 10.03
C VAL A 41 19.26 10.16 9.51
N ALA A 42 20.26 9.67 10.24
CA ALA A 42 20.99 8.45 9.90
C ALA A 42 20.06 7.21 9.91
N PRO A 43 20.38 6.16 9.14
CA PRO A 43 19.64 4.91 9.19
C PRO A 43 19.80 4.23 10.56
N PRO A 44 18.78 3.50 11.05
CA PRO A 44 18.94 2.52 12.12
C PRO A 44 19.97 1.45 11.74
N GLN A 45 20.50 0.71 12.72
CA GLN A 45 21.47 -0.37 12.47
C GLN A 45 20.94 -1.44 11.51
N HIS A 46 19.65 -1.74 11.58
CA HIS A 46 18.95 -2.67 10.69
C HIS A 46 18.51 -2.06 9.35
N GLY A 47 18.88 -0.81 9.06
CA GLY A 47 18.48 -0.06 7.87
C GLY A 47 17.13 0.64 8.01
N TYR A 48 16.80 1.49 7.04
CA TYR A 48 15.52 2.20 7.00
C TYR A 48 14.36 1.23 6.66
N PRO A 49 13.22 1.30 7.37
CA PRO A 49 11.98 0.81 6.81
C PRO A 49 11.59 1.61 5.56
N VAL A 50 10.81 0.97 4.67
CA VAL A 50 10.34 1.60 3.43
C VAL A 50 8.84 1.42 3.29
N LEU A 51 8.14 2.51 2.99
CA LEU A 51 6.74 2.49 2.58
C LEU A 51 6.63 2.76 1.08
N TYR A 52 6.21 1.75 0.31
CA TYR A 52 5.86 1.88 -1.09
C TYR A 52 4.39 2.29 -1.20
N ILE A 53 4.14 3.48 -1.77
CA ILE A 53 2.80 4.08 -1.89
C ILE A 53 2.36 4.04 -3.35
N LEU A 54 1.24 3.37 -3.65
CA LEU A 54 0.61 3.42 -4.96
C LEU A 54 -0.13 4.75 -5.18
N ASP A 55 -0.41 5.09 -6.44
CA ASP A 55 -0.99 6.39 -6.83
C ASP A 55 -0.17 7.58 -6.30
N GLY A 56 1.15 7.52 -6.50
CA GLY A 56 2.11 8.45 -5.91
C GLY A 56 1.87 9.92 -6.28
N ASN A 57 1.39 10.20 -7.51
CA ASN A 57 1.08 11.57 -7.93
C ASN A 57 0.04 12.24 -7.01
N ALA A 58 -0.96 11.50 -6.53
CA ALA A 58 -2.00 12.01 -5.65
C ALA A 58 -1.57 12.12 -4.18
N THR A 59 -0.70 11.21 -3.73
CA THR A 59 -0.46 10.98 -2.29
C THR A 59 0.87 11.52 -1.79
N PHE A 60 1.89 11.64 -2.64
CA PHE A 60 3.25 11.97 -2.21
C PHE A 60 3.35 13.31 -1.46
N PRO A 61 2.75 14.44 -1.93
CA PRO A 61 2.84 15.72 -1.21
C PRO A 61 2.25 15.68 0.21
N SER A 62 1.14 14.96 0.40
CA SER A 62 0.54 14.80 1.73
C SER A 62 1.38 13.86 2.59
N ALA A 63 1.85 12.73 2.02
CA ALA A 63 2.64 11.75 2.73
C ALA A 63 3.94 12.34 3.30
N ILE A 64 4.65 13.19 2.53
CA ILE A 64 5.87 13.84 3.02
C ILE A 64 5.60 14.83 4.16
N ASN A 65 4.50 15.60 4.09
CA ASN A 65 4.16 16.58 5.10
C ASN A 65 3.80 15.89 6.43
N ILE A 66 3.04 14.80 6.35
CA ILE A 66 2.71 13.97 7.51
C ILE A 66 3.98 13.31 8.08
N ALA A 67 4.85 12.75 7.24
CA ALA A 67 6.07 12.08 7.70
C ALA A 67 7.07 13.04 8.38
N GLN A 68 7.20 14.26 7.87
CA GLN A 68 8.00 15.32 8.53
C GLN A 68 7.42 15.66 9.91
N SER A 69 6.09 15.71 10.03
CA SER A 69 5.41 16.00 11.29
C SER A 69 5.58 14.86 12.31
N ILE A 70 5.47 13.59 11.88
CA ILE A 70 5.72 12.41 12.71
C ILE A 70 7.19 12.35 13.16
N GLY A 71 8.13 12.69 12.27
CA GLY A 71 9.57 12.62 12.53
C GLY A 71 10.04 13.43 13.74
N ALA A 72 9.34 14.50 14.12
CA ALA A 72 9.66 15.29 15.31
C ALA A 72 9.43 14.55 16.64
N GLY A 73 8.58 13.52 16.66
CA GLY A 73 8.22 12.75 17.87
C GLY A 73 8.46 11.23 17.77
N SER A 74 9.03 10.75 16.66
CA SER A 74 9.03 9.33 16.28
C SER A 74 9.67 8.41 17.32
N ALA A 75 10.77 8.83 17.95
CA ALA A 75 11.49 8.01 18.94
C ALA A 75 10.64 7.69 20.19
N LYS A 76 9.79 8.63 20.64
CA LYS A 76 8.91 8.41 21.81
C LYS A 76 7.77 7.44 21.52
N LEU A 77 7.45 7.25 20.24
CA LEU A 77 6.38 6.38 19.75
C LEU A 77 6.89 5.02 19.25
N GLY A 78 8.19 4.72 19.43
CA GLY A 78 8.79 3.48 18.92
C GLY A 78 8.79 3.40 17.40
N LEU A 79 8.94 4.54 16.71
CA LEU A 79 8.91 4.65 15.26
C LEU A 79 10.30 4.90 14.69
N ASP A 80 10.71 4.07 13.74
CA ASP A 80 11.93 4.25 12.96
C ASP A 80 11.76 5.34 11.88
N PRO A 81 12.85 6.03 11.50
CA PRO A 81 12.82 6.97 10.39
C PRO A 81 12.48 6.26 9.08
N LEU A 82 11.40 6.68 8.42
CA LEU A 82 10.81 5.97 7.28
C LEU A 82 11.19 6.59 5.94
N ILE A 83 11.68 5.77 5.00
CA ILE A 83 11.75 6.15 3.58
C ILE A 83 10.37 5.96 2.95
N ILE A 84 9.91 6.96 2.19
CA ILE A 84 8.70 6.85 1.37
C ILE A 84 9.11 6.74 -0.09
N VAL A 85 8.58 5.74 -0.78
CA VAL A 85 8.74 5.55 -2.23
C VAL A 85 7.34 5.54 -2.85
N ALA A 86 6.94 6.68 -3.42
CA ALA A 86 5.65 6.82 -4.08
C ALA A 86 5.76 6.50 -5.57
N VAL A 87 4.91 5.59 -6.04
CA VAL A 87 4.88 5.09 -7.41
C VAL A 87 3.72 5.72 -8.16
N GLY A 88 4.05 6.62 -9.06
CA GLY A 88 3.13 7.34 -9.92
C GLY A 88 3.39 7.11 -11.40
N TYR A 89 2.73 7.92 -12.21
CA TYR A 89 2.86 7.93 -13.67
C TYR A 89 3.39 9.30 -14.13
N PRO A 90 4.26 9.34 -15.16
CA PRO A 90 4.72 10.60 -15.73
C PRO A 90 3.55 11.46 -16.23
N GLN A 91 3.69 12.78 -16.12
CA GLN A 91 2.73 13.76 -16.66
C GLN A 91 1.32 13.70 -16.06
N GLN A 92 1.18 13.19 -14.84
CA GLN A 92 -0.09 13.16 -14.11
C GLN A 92 -0.06 14.04 -12.87
N LYS A 93 -1.20 14.66 -12.55
CA LYS A 93 -1.39 15.41 -11.30
C LYS A 93 -1.88 14.53 -10.14
N THR A 94 -2.80 13.62 -10.42
CA THR A 94 -3.43 12.77 -9.38
C THR A 94 -3.45 11.30 -9.79
N PHE A 95 -4.27 10.92 -10.77
CA PHE A 95 -4.46 9.52 -11.16
C PHE A 95 -4.38 9.35 -12.67
N ASP A 96 -3.64 8.34 -13.13
CA ASP A 96 -3.79 7.77 -14.48
C ASP A 96 -4.83 6.65 -14.40
N VAL A 97 -6.11 6.97 -14.63
CA VAL A 97 -7.22 6.01 -14.42
C VAL A 97 -7.12 4.76 -15.29
N GLN A 98 -6.53 4.86 -16.48
CA GLN A 98 -6.39 3.73 -17.40
C GLN A 98 -5.22 2.83 -16.97
N LYS A 99 -4.04 3.41 -16.74
CA LYS A 99 -2.86 2.60 -16.35
C LYS A 99 -3.06 1.96 -14.98
N ARG A 100 -3.59 2.70 -14.00
CA ARG A 100 -3.85 2.14 -12.66
C ARG A 100 -4.91 1.05 -12.68
N ALA A 101 -5.92 1.16 -13.55
CA ALA A 101 -6.91 0.10 -13.72
C ALA A 101 -6.24 -1.18 -14.23
N TYR A 102 -5.29 -1.08 -15.17
CA TYR A 102 -4.51 -2.22 -15.61
C TYR A 102 -3.56 -2.74 -14.51
N ASP A 103 -2.65 -1.89 -14.04
CA ASP A 103 -1.55 -2.27 -13.14
C ASP A 103 -2.04 -2.79 -11.77
N TYR A 104 -3.18 -2.32 -11.26
CA TYR A 104 -3.63 -2.66 -9.91
C TYR A 104 -4.72 -3.73 -9.86
N THR A 105 -5.16 -4.25 -11.00
CA THR A 105 -6.21 -5.27 -11.03
C THR A 105 -5.67 -6.63 -11.49
N PRO A 106 -6.10 -7.71 -10.82
CA PRO A 106 -5.91 -9.07 -11.32
C PRO A 106 -6.58 -9.25 -12.67
N LYS A 107 -6.19 -10.30 -13.41
CA LYS A 107 -6.87 -10.64 -14.65
C LYS A 107 -8.34 -10.98 -14.33
N PRO A 108 -9.31 -10.17 -14.78
CA PRO A 108 -10.71 -10.43 -14.47
C PRO A 108 -11.28 -11.55 -15.35
N SER A 109 -12.48 -12.01 -15.01
CA SER A 109 -13.31 -12.80 -15.92
C SER A 109 -13.54 -12.10 -17.27
N ALA A 110 -13.76 -12.90 -18.32
CA ALA A 110 -14.06 -12.37 -19.65
C ALA A 110 -15.34 -11.52 -19.66
N GLU A 111 -16.34 -11.91 -18.86
CA GLU A 111 -17.59 -11.16 -18.69
C GLU A 111 -17.34 -9.77 -18.10
N PHE A 112 -16.59 -9.69 -17.00
CA PHE A 112 -16.26 -8.42 -16.38
C PHE A 112 -15.42 -7.54 -17.31
N GLN A 113 -14.45 -8.11 -18.03
CA GLN A 113 -13.65 -7.37 -19.00
C GLN A 113 -14.48 -6.82 -20.16
N ALA A 114 -15.48 -7.57 -20.64
CA ALA A 114 -16.36 -7.15 -21.73
C ALA A 114 -17.26 -5.96 -21.35
N GLN A 115 -17.64 -5.86 -20.08
CA GLN A 115 -18.46 -4.76 -19.54
C GLN A 115 -17.61 -3.59 -18.99
N GLY A 116 -16.31 -3.83 -18.83
CA GLY A 116 -15.37 -2.91 -18.21
C GLY A 116 -14.97 -1.73 -19.11
N LYS A 117 -14.81 -0.55 -18.50
CA LYS A 117 -14.39 0.68 -19.21
C LYS A 117 -12.91 0.71 -19.58
N TYR A 118 -12.09 -0.08 -18.90
CA TYR A 118 -10.64 -0.06 -19.02
C TYR A 118 -10.10 -1.46 -19.33
N LYS A 119 -8.83 -1.51 -19.70
CA LYS A 119 -8.08 -2.76 -19.70
C LYS A 119 -7.67 -3.08 -18.26
N TYR A 120 -7.84 -4.33 -17.85
CA TYR A 120 -7.49 -4.83 -16.52
C TYR A 120 -6.47 -5.96 -16.62
N GLY A 121 -5.94 -6.43 -15.50
CA GLY A 121 -5.15 -7.66 -15.45
C GLY A 121 -3.64 -7.52 -15.51
N GLY A 122 -3.10 -6.38 -15.09
CA GLY A 122 -1.65 -6.11 -15.02
C GLY A 122 -1.02 -6.35 -13.64
N ALA A 123 -1.79 -6.79 -12.64
CA ALA A 123 -1.31 -6.88 -11.25
C ALA A 123 -0.06 -7.77 -11.08
N ASP A 124 0.06 -8.87 -11.81
CA ASP A 124 1.21 -9.77 -11.68
C ASP A 124 2.49 -9.17 -12.29
N GLN A 125 2.36 -8.46 -13.40
CA GLN A 125 3.47 -7.73 -14.02
C GLN A 125 3.88 -6.55 -13.14
N PHE A 126 2.92 -5.85 -12.55
CA PHE A 126 3.21 -4.69 -11.72
C PHE A 126 3.89 -5.07 -10.39
N ILE A 127 3.48 -6.16 -9.73
CA ILE A 127 4.22 -6.64 -8.54
C ILE A 127 5.63 -7.12 -8.90
N ALA A 128 5.81 -7.70 -10.09
CA ALA A 128 7.13 -8.09 -10.58
C ALA A 128 8.02 -6.87 -10.83
N PHE A 129 7.47 -5.78 -11.37
CA PHE A 129 8.15 -4.47 -11.43
C PHE A 129 8.58 -4.00 -10.04
N LEU A 130 7.67 -3.96 -9.06
CA LEU A 130 7.99 -3.49 -7.71
C LEU A 130 9.12 -4.30 -7.09
N ASN A 131 9.08 -5.63 -7.23
CA ASN A 131 10.04 -6.54 -6.59
C ASN A 131 11.37 -6.67 -7.32
N ASN A 132 11.36 -6.76 -8.65
CA ASN A 132 12.53 -7.14 -9.43
C ASN A 132 13.24 -5.93 -10.05
N GLU A 133 12.60 -4.76 -10.05
CA GLU A 133 13.15 -3.54 -10.64
C GLU A 133 13.21 -2.43 -9.60
N LEU A 134 12.07 -2.00 -9.05
CA LEU A 134 12.04 -0.83 -8.16
C LEU A 134 12.77 -1.07 -6.83
N LYS A 135 12.43 -2.14 -6.09
CA LYS A 135 13.10 -2.46 -4.81
C LYS A 135 14.63 -2.54 -4.93
N PRO A 136 15.19 -3.26 -5.92
CA PRO A 136 16.64 -3.26 -6.15
C PRO A 136 17.22 -1.86 -6.41
N GLU A 137 16.54 -1.01 -7.19
CA GLU A 137 17.00 0.37 -7.42
C GLU A 137 17.01 1.20 -6.14
N ILE A 138 16.00 1.06 -5.28
CA ILE A 138 15.98 1.75 -3.97
C ILE A 138 17.08 1.22 -3.05
N ALA A 139 17.31 -0.10 -3.00
CA ALA A 139 18.33 -0.73 -2.16
C ALA A 139 19.77 -0.37 -2.55
N LYS A 140 20.02 0.04 -3.81
CA LYS A 140 21.33 0.58 -4.22
C LYS A 140 21.63 1.96 -3.63
N GLN A 141 20.58 2.71 -3.25
CA GLN A 141 20.70 4.11 -2.83
C GLN A 141 20.72 4.26 -1.30
N PHE A 142 20.09 3.33 -0.57
CA PHE A 142 19.92 3.41 0.88
C PHE A 142 20.14 2.06 1.56
N PRO A 143 20.63 2.04 2.81
CA PRO A 143 20.55 0.85 3.66
C PRO A 143 19.09 0.55 4.00
N ILE A 144 18.50 -0.45 3.37
CA ILE A 144 17.10 -0.83 3.55
C ILE A 144 16.98 -2.01 4.52
N ASN A 145 16.04 -1.91 5.47
CA ASN A 145 15.61 -3.05 6.26
C ASN A 145 14.74 -3.97 5.39
N SER A 146 15.31 -5.08 4.91
CA SER A 146 14.57 -6.03 4.08
C SER A 146 13.41 -6.73 4.80
N GLN A 147 13.39 -6.70 6.13
CA GLN A 147 12.35 -7.25 7.00
C GLN A 147 11.26 -6.23 7.36
N GLN A 148 11.34 -5.00 6.85
CA GLN A 148 10.38 -3.95 7.14
C GLN A 148 10.05 -3.10 5.91
N GLN A 149 9.53 -3.78 4.89
CA GLN A 149 9.01 -3.13 3.69
C GLN A 149 7.49 -3.21 3.67
N SER A 150 6.86 -2.08 3.45
CA SER A 150 5.42 -1.90 3.49
C SER A 150 4.86 -1.54 2.13
N LEU A 151 3.68 -2.04 1.80
CA LEU A 151 2.94 -1.66 0.59
C LEU A 151 1.60 -1.02 0.97
N TYR A 152 1.36 0.19 0.50
CA TYR A 152 0.11 0.92 0.67
C TYR A 152 -0.60 1.12 -0.67
N GLY A 153 -1.91 0.93 -0.68
CA GLY A 153 -2.74 1.24 -1.83
C GLY A 153 -4.18 1.59 -1.46
N HIS A 154 -4.80 2.40 -2.31
CA HIS A 154 -6.18 2.87 -2.15
C HIS A 154 -7.08 2.43 -3.32
N SER A 155 -8.34 2.08 -3.04
CA SER A 155 -9.30 1.70 -4.08
C SER A 155 -8.81 0.49 -4.89
N PHE A 156 -8.56 0.61 -6.20
CA PHE A 156 -7.86 -0.44 -6.95
C PHE A 156 -6.46 -0.74 -6.41
N GLY A 157 -5.73 0.24 -5.89
CA GLY A 157 -4.48 -0.02 -5.17
C GLY A 157 -4.70 -0.86 -3.91
N GLY A 158 -5.81 -0.66 -3.20
CA GLY A 158 -6.17 -1.49 -2.04
C GLY A 158 -6.56 -2.92 -2.45
N LEU A 159 -7.25 -3.07 -3.59
CA LEU A 159 -7.48 -4.37 -4.22
C LEU A 159 -6.16 -5.07 -4.56
N PHE A 160 -5.21 -4.37 -5.18
CA PHE A 160 -3.88 -4.89 -5.49
C PHE A 160 -3.14 -5.38 -4.24
N VAL A 161 -3.16 -4.57 -3.16
CA VAL A 161 -2.56 -4.91 -1.87
C VAL A 161 -3.14 -6.21 -1.33
N LEU A 162 -4.47 -6.34 -1.26
CA LEU A 162 -5.12 -7.54 -0.74
C LEU A 162 -4.92 -8.76 -1.63
N TYR A 163 -4.98 -8.59 -2.95
CA TYR A 163 -4.73 -9.66 -3.91
C TYR A 163 -3.35 -10.30 -3.73
N HIS A 164 -2.29 -9.48 -3.60
CA HIS A 164 -0.94 -9.98 -3.37
C HIS A 164 -0.70 -10.45 -1.94
N PHE A 165 -1.38 -9.85 -0.96
CA PHE A 165 -1.36 -10.35 0.42
C PHE A 165 -1.87 -11.80 0.49
N PHE A 166 -3.00 -12.11 -0.16
CA PHE A 166 -3.58 -13.46 -0.12
C PHE A 166 -2.80 -14.50 -0.91
N GLN A 167 -2.18 -14.13 -2.04
CA GLN A 167 -1.43 -15.08 -2.85
C GLN A 167 0.04 -15.24 -2.44
N LYS A 168 0.72 -14.15 -2.09
CA LYS A 168 2.18 -14.11 -1.86
C LYS A 168 2.53 -13.11 -0.75
N PRO A 169 2.23 -13.43 0.52
CA PRO A 169 2.47 -12.54 1.66
C PRO A 169 3.95 -12.25 1.96
N THR A 170 4.90 -12.85 1.23
CA THR A 170 6.34 -12.70 1.47
C THR A 170 6.98 -11.54 0.71
N ALA A 171 6.27 -10.93 -0.25
CA ALA A 171 6.82 -9.83 -1.05
C ALA A 171 7.05 -8.57 -0.19
N PHE A 172 6.15 -8.31 0.75
CA PHE A 172 6.26 -7.23 1.73
C PHE A 172 5.97 -7.80 3.12
N GLN A 173 6.46 -7.16 4.18
CA GLN A 173 6.21 -7.61 5.55
C GLN A 173 4.97 -6.94 6.15
N ARG A 174 4.54 -5.82 5.55
CA ARG A 174 3.42 -5.02 6.01
C ARG A 174 2.56 -4.57 4.83
N TYR A 175 1.26 -4.76 4.93
CA TYR A 175 0.30 -4.42 3.87
C TYR A 175 -0.74 -3.46 4.43
N PHE A 176 -1.03 -2.39 3.69
CA PHE A 176 -2.04 -1.41 4.06
C PHE A 176 -3.01 -1.20 2.89
N ALA A 177 -4.27 -1.61 3.06
CA ALA A 177 -5.31 -1.47 2.05
C ALA A 177 -6.38 -0.45 2.50
N ALA A 178 -6.35 0.74 1.91
CA ALA A 178 -7.37 1.77 2.14
C ALA A 178 -8.52 1.63 1.14
N SER A 179 -9.77 1.59 1.61
CA SER A 179 -10.99 1.46 0.81
C SER A 179 -10.85 0.44 -0.33
N PRO A 180 -10.39 -0.80 -0.07
CA PRO A 180 -10.12 -1.74 -1.14
C PRO A 180 -11.37 -1.97 -2.01
N SER A 181 -11.20 -2.05 -3.32
CA SER A 181 -12.30 -2.30 -4.27
C SER A 181 -12.78 -3.75 -4.22
N LEU A 182 -13.39 -4.15 -3.10
CA LEU A 182 -13.91 -5.50 -2.84
C LEU A 182 -14.99 -5.94 -3.84
N TRP A 183 -15.58 -5.01 -4.59
CA TRP A 183 -16.61 -5.28 -5.60
C TRP A 183 -16.05 -5.84 -6.92
N PHE A 184 -14.74 -5.72 -7.15
CA PHE A 184 -14.10 -6.05 -8.41
C PHE A 184 -14.32 -7.51 -8.81
N ASP A 185 -14.63 -7.73 -10.10
CA ASP A 185 -14.85 -9.04 -10.72
C ASP A 185 -15.72 -10.00 -9.90
N GLN A 186 -16.95 -9.54 -9.58
CA GLN A 186 -17.91 -10.29 -8.76
C GLN A 186 -17.27 -10.71 -7.43
N GLY A 187 -16.74 -9.72 -6.71
CA GLY A 187 -16.12 -9.89 -5.39
C GLY A 187 -15.04 -10.96 -5.34
N MET A 188 -14.15 -10.99 -6.33
CA MET A 188 -13.11 -12.02 -6.42
C MET A 188 -12.24 -12.16 -5.17
N LEU A 189 -12.02 -11.07 -4.42
CA LEU A 189 -11.24 -11.09 -3.17
C LEU A 189 -11.87 -11.96 -2.07
N PHE A 190 -13.18 -12.20 -2.10
CA PHE A 190 -13.82 -13.12 -1.15
C PHE A 190 -13.37 -14.56 -1.39
N ARG A 191 -13.22 -14.95 -2.67
CA ARG A 191 -12.68 -16.27 -3.04
C ARG A 191 -11.20 -16.39 -2.65
N GLU A 192 -10.40 -15.34 -2.86
CA GLU A 192 -9.00 -15.32 -2.41
C GLU A 192 -8.88 -15.43 -0.88
N LEU A 193 -9.76 -14.75 -0.14
CA LEU A 193 -9.80 -14.83 1.32
C LEU A 193 -10.15 -16.24 1.81
N GLU A 194 -11.15 -16.89 1.20
CA GLU A 194 -11.49 -18.28 1.50
C GLU A 194 -10.30 -19.23 1.26
N GLN A 195 -9.63 -19.08 0.12
CA GLN A 195 -8.45 -19.89 -0.21
C GLN A 195 -7.31 -19.64 0.78
N TRP A 196 -6.99 -18.38 1.08
CA TRP A 196 -5.93 -18.00 2.02
C TRP A 196 -6.17 -18.58 3.43
N GLN A 197 -7.43 -18.59 3.89
CA GLN A 197 -7.81 -19.19 5.18
C GLN A 197 -7.60 -20.71 5.25
N SER A 198 -7.67 -21.40 4.12
CA SER A 198 -7.47 -22.85 4.04
C SER A 198 -5.98 -23.24 4.06
N GLN A 199 -5.08 -22.28 3.82
CA GLN A 199 -3.65 -22.52 3.71
C GLN A 199 -2.95 -22.40 5.06
N LYS A 200 -1.94 -23.25 5.31
CA LYS A 200 -1.04 -23.08 6.45
C LYS A 200 -0.09 -21.93 6.16
N GLN A 201 -0.25 -20.83 6.88
CA GLN A 201 0.63 -19.68 6.76
C GLN A 201 1.96 -19.97 7.47
N THR A 202 3.06 -19.88 6.73
CA THR A 202 4.43 -20.06 7.24
C THR A 202 5.16 -18.74 7.45
N VAL A 203 4.50 -17.64 7.08
CA VAL A 203 4.97 -16.27 7.26
C VAL A 203 3.89 -15.45 7.95
N PHE A 204 4.33 -14.46 8.72
CA PHE A 204 3.48 -13.69 9.63
C PHE A 204 3.47 -12.21 9.23
N PRO A 205 2.90 -11.86 8.05
CA PRO A 205 2.78 -10.47 7.65
C PRO A 205 1.81 -9.71 8.55
N MET A 206 1.99 -8.40 8.64
CA MET A 206 0.99 -7.53 9.25
C MET A 206 0.09 -6.92 8.17
N LEU A 207 -1.20 -6.88 8.42
CA LEU A 207 -2.18 -6.25 7.55
C LEU A 207 -2.91 -5.13 8.30
N MET A 208 -3.14 -4.02 7.62
CA MET A 208 -4.08 -2.99 8.09
C MET A 208 -5.05 -2.64 6.96
N THR A 209 -6.33 -2.49 7.27
CA THR A 209 -7.30 -1.94 6.34
C THR A 209 -8.02 -0.74 6.94
N THR A 210 -8.47 0.16 6.07
CA THR A 210 -9.35 1.26 6.47
C THR A 210 -10.49 1.44 5.49
N VAL A 211 -11.63 1.93 5.96
CA VAL A 211 -12.74 2.40 5.12
C VAL A 211 -13.30 3.69 5.70
N GLY A 212 -13.88 4.54 4.86
CA GLY A 212 -14.62 5.72 5.31
C GLY A 212 -16.06 5.36 5.67
N THR A 213 -16.61 5.95 6.73
CA THR A 213 -18.00 5.65 7.15
C THR A 213 -19.06 6.19 6.18
N HIS A 214 -18.69 7.08 5.26
CA HIS A 214 -19.58 7.69 4.26
C HIS A 214 -19.20 7.26 2.83
N GLU A 215 -18.61 6.08 2.67
CA GLU A 215 -18.38 5.51 1.34
C GLU A 215 -19.69 5.06 0.69
N GLN A 216 -19.97 5.61 -0.50
CA GLN A 216 -20.91 4.98 -1.41
C GLN A 216 -20.24 3.73 -2.00
N GLY A 217 -20.92 2.59 -1.96
CA GLY A 217 -20.35 1.33 -2.43
C GLY A 217 -19.91 1.35 -3.91
N GLY A 218 -19.25 0.28 -4.36
CA GLY A 218 -19.02 0.08 -5.79
C GLY A 218 -20.34 -0.10 -6.55
N PRO A 219 -20.29 -0.22 -7.89
CA PRO A 219 -21.50 -0.40 -8.70
C PRO A 219 -22.40 -1.51 -8.14
N HIS A 220 -23.71 -1.29 -8.07
CA HIS A 220 -24.67 -2.29 -7.60
C HIS A 220 -24.73 -3.46 -8.60
N THR A 221 -24.02 -4.55 -8.33
CA THR A 221 -24.13 -5.82 -9.05
C THR A 221 -24.97 -6.80 -8.22
N GLN A 222 -25.57 -7.82 -8.87
CA GLN A 222 -26.33 -8.87 -8.16
C GLN A 222 -25.47 -9.63 -7.12
N PHE A 223 -24.15 -9.68 -7.30
CA PHE A 223 -23.22 -10.27 -6.36
C PHE A 223 -22.94 -9.35 -5.14
N ASN A 224 -22.81 -8.05 -5.38
CA ASN A 224 -22.64 -7.05 -4.31
C ASN A 224 -23.86 -6.93 -3.37
N GLN A 225 -25.02 -7.50 -3.76
CA GLN A 225 -26.21 -7.57 -2.91
C GLN A 225 -26.19 -8.79 -1.96
N ARG A 226 -25.39 -9.82 -2.23
CA ARG A 226 -25.33 -11.06 -1.43
C ARG A 226 -24.19 -11.06 -0.42
N ILE A 227 -23.25 -10.14 -0.56
CA ILE A 227 -22.07 -10.06 0.28
C ILE A 227 -22.16 -8.84 1.17
N ASN A 228 -22.13 -9.07 2.47
CA ASN A 228 -21.92 -8.01 3.43
C ASN A 228 -20.42 -7.69 3.50
N LYS A 229 -20.03 -6.46 3.14
CA LYS A 229 -18.62 -6.03 3.21
C LYS A 229 -18.06 -6.09 4.63
N ASP A 230 -18.91 -5.90 5.64
CA ASP A 230 -18.50 -6.03 7.04
C ASP A 230 -18.04 -7.46 7.33
N ASP A 231 -18.60 -8.45 6.64
CA ASP A 231 -18.18 -9.85 6.81
C ASP A 231 -16.74 -10.05 6.31
N PHE A 232 -16.29 -9.32 5.28
CA PHE A 232 -14.92 -9.44 4.78
C PHE A 232 -13.89 -9.05 5.84
N PHE A 233 -14.05 -7.86 6.42
CA PHE A 233 -13.09 -7.36 7.42
C PHE A 233 -13.24 -8.13 8.73
N LYS A 234 -14.46 -8.48 9.16
CA LYS A 234 -14.69 -9.31 10.35
C LYS A 234 -14.05 -10.69 10.24
N VAL A 235 -14.05 -11.31 9.06
CA VAL A 235 -13.37 -12.59 8.86
C VAL A 235 -11.86 -12.46 9.11
N LEU A 236 -11.24 -11.37 8.65
CA LEU A 236 -9.83 -11.08 8.94
C LEU A 236 -9.60 -10.76 10.43
N GLU A 237 -10.50 -9.99 11.07
CA GLU A 237 -10.44 -9.70 12.53
C GLU A 237 -10.48 -11.00 13.35
N ASN A 238 -11.38 -11.91 13.01
CA ASN A 238 -11.53 -13.20 13.68
C ASN A 238 -10.31 -14.14 13.51
N LYS A 239 -9.45 -13.88 12.52
CA LYS A 239 -8.20 -14.62 12.30
C LYS A 239 -7.00 -13.98 12.99
N ARG A 240 -7.17 -12.79 13.59
CA ARG A 240 -6.10 -12.08 14.28
C ARG A 240 -5.47 -12.97 15.35
N SER A 241 -4.15 -13.09 15.31
CA SER A 241 -3.33 -13.86 16.25
C SER A 241 -1.91 -13.31 16.29
N ASP A 242 -1.02 -13.88 17.10
CA ASP A 242 0.40 -13.53 17.06
C ASP A 242 1.09 -13.96 15.75
N GLN A 243 0.46 -14.86 14.99
CA GLN A 243 0.92 -15.31 13.66
C GLN A 243 0.29 -14.52 12.51
N PHE A 244 -0.79 -13.79 12.76
CA PHE A 244 -1.40 -12.90 11.76
C PHE A 244 -1.93 -11.67 12.49
N THR A 245 -1.16 -10.60 12.48
CA THR A 245 -1.60 -9.36 13.11
C THR A 245 -2.36 -8.50 12.12
N TYR A 246 -3.56 -8.10 12.53
CA TYR A 246 -4.49 -7.37 11.70
C TYR A 246 -5.18 -6.25 12.48
N TRP A 247 -5.33 -5.10 11.82
CA TRP A 247 -6.14 -3.98 12.30
C TRP A 247 -7.08 -3.50 11.21
N HIS A 248 -8.30 -3.13 11.60
CA HIS A 248 -9.29 -2.52 10.73
C HIS A 248 -9.79 -1.22 11.36
N PHE A 249 -9.89 -0.16 10.56
CA PHE A 249 -10.42 1.12 11.04
C PHE A 249 -11.51 1.68 10.12
N ASN A 250 -12.64 2.03 10.73
CA ASN A 250 -13.67 2.87 10.12
C ASN A 250 -13.34 4.33 10.42
N ASN A 251 -12.93 5.11 9.42
CA ASN A 251 -12.63 6.53 9.58
C ASN A 251 -13.94 7.36 9.49
N PRO A 252 -14.38 8.00 10.59
CA PRO A 252 -15.65 8.74 10.62
C PRO A 252 -15.63 9.95 9.68
N ALA A 253 -16.79 10.29 9.11
CA ALA A 253 -16.98 11.42 8.19
C ALA A 253 -16.18 11.34 6.87
N GLU A 254 -15.47 10.24 6.64
CA GLU A 254 -14.69 10.06 5.41
C GLU A 254 -15.51 9.39 4.30
N GLN A 255 -15.42 9.94 3.09
CA GLN A 255 -15.89 9.35 1.84
C GLN A 255 -14.75 8.57 1.16
N HIS A 256 -15.02 7.96 0.01
CA HIS A 256 -14.04 7.10 -0.68
C HIS A 256 -12.71 7.80 -0.98
N ILE A 257 -12.76 9.03 -1.51
CA ILE A 257 -11.55 9.81 -1.83
C ILE A 257 -10.93 10.45 -0.59
N THR A 258 -11.71 10.89 0.39
CA THR A 258 -11.12 11.53 1.57
C THR A 258 -10.45 10.51 2.50
N ASN A 259 -10.95 9.26 2.52
CA ASN A 259 -10.29 8.14 3.21
C ASN A 259 -8.88 7.82 2.66
N LEU A 260 -8.59 8.15 1.40
CA LEU A 260 -7.22 8.08 0.86
C LEU A 260 -6.27 8.89 1.75
N TYR A 261 -6.61 10.15 2.02
CA TYR A 261 -5.76 11.03 2.83
C TYR A 261 -5.86 10.73 4.32
N ALA A 262 -7.07 10.43 4.84
CA ALA A 262 -7.28 10.11 6.25
C ALA A 262 -6.55 8.84 6.70
N SER A 263 -6.24 7.94 5.77
CA SER A 263 -5.49 6.70 6.05
C SER A 263 -3.97 6.88 6.05
N LEU A 264 -3.42 7.93 5.42
CA LEU A 264 -1.97 8.14 5.31
C LEU A 264 -1.23 8.22 6.66
N PRO A 265 -1.73 8.94 7.69
CA PRO A 265 -1.06 8.97 9.00
C PRO A 265 -0.89 7.58 9.61
N LYS A 266 -1.96 6.76 9.55
CA LYS A 266 -1.91 5.37 10.04
C LYS A 266 -0.93 4.55 9.22
N ALA A 267 -0.93 4.68 7.89
CA ALA A 267 -0.02 3.95 7.02
C ALA A 267 1.46 4.26 7.29
N LEU A 268 1.78 5.54 7.52
CA LEU A 268 3.14 5.99 7.84
C LEU A 268 3.58 5.44 9.20
N MET A 269 2.76 5.58 10.24
CA MET A 269 3.05 5.03 11.57
C MET A 269 3.21 3.50 11.51
N PHE A 270 2.30 2.81 10.81
CA PHE A 270 2.30 1.36 10.63
C PHE A 270 3.55 0.86 9.88
N ALA A 271 4.06 1.61 8.91
CA ALA A 271 5.31 1.27 8.25
C ALA A 271 6.54 1.52 9.13
N SER A 272 6.47 2.50 10.03
CA SER A 272 7.60 2.94 10.87
C SER A 272 7.72 2.24 12.23
N CYS A 273 6.66 1.65 12.80
CA CYS A 273 6.73 1.03 14.13
C CYS A 273 7.81 -0.09 14.16
N GLN A 274 8.72 -0.03 15.12
CA GLN A 274 9.96 -0.83 15.16
C GLN A 274 9.71 -2.34 15.21
N ASN A 275 8.68 -2.76 15.92
CA ASN A 275 8.34 -4.15 16.15
C ASN A 275 6.84 -4.31 16.43
N LEU A 276 6.37 -5.55 16.54
CA LEU A 276 4.96 -5.86 16.79
C LEU A 276 4.41 -5.14 18.02
N GLU A 277 5.15 -5.09 19.12
CA GLU A 277 4.71 -4.43 20.36
C GLU A 277 4.53 -2.92 20.19
N SER A 278 5.45 -2.25 19.49
CA SER A 278 5.28 -0.82 19.16
C SER A 278 4.08 -0.57 18.23
N CYS A 279 3.78 -1.50 17.31
CA CYS A 279 2.58 -1.38 16.47
C CYS A 279 1.31 -1.61 17.31
N LYS A 280 1.28 -2.63 18.18
CA LYS A 280 0.17 -2.89 19.12
C LYS A 280 -0.07 -1.69 20.03
N SER A 281 0.97 -1.07 20.57
CA SER A 281 0.84 0.11 21.43
C SER A 281 0.21 1.32 20.74
N LEU A 282 0.27 1.39 19.40
CA LEU A 282 -0.29 2.48 18.62
C LEU A 282 -1.71 2.19 18.13
N PHE A 283 -2.01 0.93 17.83
CA PHE A 283 -3.20 0.55 17.06
C PHE A 283 -4.17 -0.36 17.81
N ASP A 284 -3.75 -0.97 18.92
CA ASP A 284 -4.71 -1.63 19.81
C ASP A 284 -5.48 -0.60 20.62
N GLU A 285 -6.77 -0.87 20.79
CA GLU A 285 -7.57 -0.11 21.73
C GLU A 285 -6.88 -0.13 23.10
N PRO A 286 -6.71 1.04 23.75
CA PRO A 286 -6.11 1.08 25.08
C PRO A 286 -6.86 0.10 25.98
N SER A 287 -6.15 -0.87 26.57
CA SER A 287 -6.75 -1.75 27.57
C SER A 287 -7.43 -0.84 28.59
N GLN A 288 -8.74 -0.98 28.79
CA GLN A 288 -9.42 -0.33 29.89
C GLN A 288 -8.75 -0.85 31.16
N LYS A 289 -7.71 -0.16 31.63
CA LYS A 289 -7.24 -0.32 32.99
C LYS A 289 -8.44 0.08 33.82
N THR A 290 -9.12 -0.92 34.38
CA THR A 290 -10.13 -0.72 35.40
C THR A 290 -9.54 0.27 36.39
N ALA A 291 -10.09 1.48 36.40
CA ALA A 291 -9.78 2.45 37.42
C ALA A 291 -10.11 1.78 38.76
N LYS A 292 -9.06 1.42 39.50
CA LYS A 292 -9.17 1.08 40.91
C LYS A 292 -9.18 2.37 41.72
#